data_AF-A0A4Q2Y527-F1
#
_entry.id   AF-A0A4Q2Y527-F1
#
_cell.length_a   1.000
_cell.length_b   1.000
_cell.length_c   1.000
_cell.angle_alpha   90.00
_cell.angle_beta   90.00
_cell.angle_gamma   90.00
#
_symmetry.space_group_name_H-M   'P 1'
#
loop_
_entity.id
_entity.type
_entity.pdbx_description
1 polymer ?
#
loop_
_entity_poly.entity_id
_entity_poly.type
_entity_poly.pdbx_seq_one_letter_code
_entity_poly.pdbx_strand_id
1 'polypeptide(L)'
;MKVPTAILLTLPLLLSVPHFCDVRPPHPDSNLNGPKQALEAARQFEMAVKYAEALERHEWFHENTLRIDPLMAGVRLSFALGDWVRLGKKYPPAMESLRRIRDLKTRAIRTGAQDE
;
A
#
# COMPACT_ATOMS: atom_id res chain seq x y z
N MET A 1 32.58 18.99 -54.98
CA MET A 1 31.35 18.41 -54.41
C MET A 1 31.63 17.95 -52.98
N LYS A 2 31.04 18.61 -51.99
CA LYS A 2 31.13 18.27 -50.56
C LYS A 2 29.70 17.98 -50.09
N VAL A 3 29.44 16.76 -49.65
CA VAL A 3 28.22 16.40 -48.90
C VAL A 3 28.65 16.10 -47.46
N PRO A 4 28.03 16.72 -46.43
CA PRO A 4 28.54 16.67 -45.08
C PRO A 4 28.03 15.46 -44.30
N THR A 5 28.94 14.94 -43.48
CA THR A 5 28.78 13.96 -42.41
C THR A 5 27.72 14.40 -41.39
N ALA A 6 26.70 13.57 -41.12
CA ALA A 6 25.80 13.72 -39.99
C ALA A 6 25.93 12.50 -39.06
N ILE A 7 26.55 12.73 -37.91
CA ILE A 7 26.72 11.78 -36.81
C ILE A 7 25.39 11.70 -36.05
N LEU A 8 24.70 10.56 -36.14
CA LEU A 8 23.54 10.24 -35.31
C LEU A 8 24.03 9.62 -33.99
N LEU A 9 24.23 10.46 -32.98
CA LEU A 9 24.42 10.04 -31.59
C LEU A 9 23.05 9.78 -30.96
N THR A 10 22.61 8.52 -30.93
CA THR A 10 21.45 8.09 -30.14
C THR A 10 21.87 7.93 -28.69
N LEU A 11 21.62 8.96 -27.88
CA LEU A 11 21.78 8.94 -26.43
C LEU A 11 20.65 8.08 -25.82
N PRO A 12 20.93 6.97 -25.11
CA PRO A 12 19.90 6.26 -24.39
C PRO A 12 19.52 7.07 -23.14
N LEU A 13 18.26 7.48 -23.09
CA LEU A 13 17.60 8.13 -21.97
C LEU A 13 17.71 7.25 -20.72
N LEU A 14 18.52 7.66 -19.73
CA LEU A 14 18.48 7.10 -18.39
C LEU A 14 17.10 7.41 -17.77
N LEU A 15 16.18 6.46 -17.86
CA LEU A 15 15.01 6.44 -16.99
C LEU A 15 15.48 6.06 -15.59
N SER A 16 15.83 7.08 -14.80
CA SER A 16 15.92 6.97 -13.35
C SER A 16 14.59 6.42 -12.84
N VAL A 17 14.60 5.18 -12.36
CA VAL A 17 13.46 4.61 -11.65
C VAL A 17 13.31 5.41 -10.36
N PRO A 18 12.18 6.06 -10.09
CA PRO A 18 12.01 6.76 -8.83
C PRO A 18 12.03 5.72 -7.70
N HIS A 19 12.97 5.89 -6.77
CA HIS A 19 12.95 5.20 -5.49
C HIS A 19 11.68 5.64 -4.74
N PHE A 20 10.61 4.86 -4.85
CA PHE A 20 9.45 4.95 -3.98
C PHE A 20 9.84 4.46 -2.58
N CYS A 21 10.65 5.26 -1.87
CA CYS A 21 10.56 5.33 -0.41
C CYS A 21 9.25 6.07 -0.12
N ASP A 22 8.12 5.39 -0.33
CA ASP A 22 6.80 5.94 -0.08
C ASP A 22 6.57 5.94 1.44
N VAL A 23 7.14 6.93 2.13
CA VAL A 23 6.52 7.43 3.35
C VAL A 23 5.20 8.03 2.88
N ARG A 24 4.17 7.18 2.83
CA ARG A 24 2.88 7.54 2.27
C ARG A 24 2.34 8.73 3.06
N PRO A 25 1.85 9.79 2.38
CA PRO A 25 1.35 10.97 3.07
C PRO A 25 0.28 10.58 4.09
N PRO A 26 0.18 11.29 5.23
CA PRO A 26 -0.86 11.04 6.21
C PRO A 26 -2.23 11.10 5.53
N HIS A 27 -3.08 10.11 5.88
CA HIS A 27 -4.38 9.89 5.26
C HIS A 27 -5.20 11.20 5.26
N PRO A 28 -5.80 11.63 4.13
CA PRO A 28 -6.53 12.90 3.99
C PRO A 28 -7.71 13.08 4.97
N ASP A 29 -8.11 12.02 5.67
CA ASP A 29 -9.09 12.07 6.73
C ASP A 29 -8.39 12.05 8.09
N SER A 30 -7.96 13.21 8.57
CA SER A 30 -7.46 13.40 9.94
C SER A 30 -8.52 13.15 11.05
N ASN A 31 -9.68 12.59 10.70
CA ASN A 31 -10.82 12.29 11.57
C ASN A 31 -11.10 10.77 11.70
N LEU A 32 -10.11 9.91 11.43
CA LEU A 32 -10.20 8.51 11.84
C LEU A 32 -10.12 8.44 13.37
N ASN A 33 -11.28 8.43 14.03
CA ASN A 33 -11.41 8.31 15.50
C ASN A 33 -11.00 6.93 16.07
N GLY A 34 -10.12 6.20 15.36
CA GLY A 34 -9.55 4.93 15.79
C GLY A 34 -9.59 3.81 14.73
N PRO A 35 -8.98 2.65 15.05
CA PRO A 35 -8.94 1.49 14.17
C PRO A 35 -10.32 1.01 13.72
N LYS A 36 -11.30 0.97 14.63
CA LYS A 36 -12.66 0.53 14.29
C LYS A 36 -13.28 1.39 13.18
N GLN A 37 -13.12 2.70 13.25
CA GLN A 37 -13.64 3.64 12.26
C GLN A 37 -12.91 3.51 10.92
N ALA A 38 -11.61 3.25 10.93
CA ALA A 38 -10.86 2.98 9.71
C ALA A 38 -11.36 1.73 8.99
N LEU A 39 -11.56 0.63 9.72
CA LEU A 39 -12.10 -0.59 9.12
C LEU A 39 -13.53 -0.41 8.60
N GLU A 40 -14.37 0.34 9.31
CA GLU A 40 -15.72 0.64 8.84
C GLU A 40 -15.72 1.53 7.60
N ALA A 41 -14.86 2.55 7.55
CA ALA A 41 -14.68 3.38 6.36
C ALA A 41 -14.22 2.54 5.16
N ALA A 42 -13.31 1.58 5.36
CA ALA A 42 -12.89 0.66 4.30
C ALA A 42 -14.08 -0.06 3.66
N ARG A 43 -15.00 -0.57 4.50
CA ARG A 43 -16.22 -1.26 4.07
C ARG A 43 -17.18 -0.32 3.33
N GLN A 44 -17.36 0.89 3.85
CA GLN A 44 -18.21 1.90 3.20
C GLN A 44 -17.67 2.29 1.82
N PHE A 45 -16.35 2.45 1.67
CA PHE A 45 -15.73 2.71 0.38
C PHE A 45 -15.88 1.52 -0.57
N GLU A 46 -15.73 0.27 -0.10
CA GLU A 46 -15.96 -0.91 -0.93
C GLU A 46 -17.42 -0.97 -1.42
N MET A 47 -18.39 -0.68 -0.55
CA MET A 47 -19.81 -0.60 -0.90
C MET A 47 -20.10 0.50 -1.94
N ALA A 48 -19.39 1.63 -1.84
CA ALA A 48 -19.47 2.73 -2.79
C ALA A 48 -18.64 2.51 -4.07
N VAL A 49 -18.02 1.33 -4.27
CA VAL A 49 -17.16 1.00 -5.41
C VAL A 49 -15.90 1.89 -5.50
N LYS A 50 -15.53 2.52 -4.38
CA LYS A 50 -14.35 3.36 -4.20
C LYS A 50 -13.17 2.51 -3.73
N TYR A 51 -12.68 1.64 -4.60
CA TYR A 51 -11.75 0.58 -4.19
C TYR A 51 -10.36 1.07 -3.78
N ALA A 52 -9.88 2.19 -4.34
CA ALA A 52 -8.60 2.77 -3.96
C ALA A 52 -8.64 3.30 -2.52
N GLU A 53 -9.71 4.02 -2.17
CA GLU A 53 -9.95 4.55 -0.83
C GLU A 53 -10.21 3.43 0.18
N ALA A 54 -10.90 2.36 -0.23
CA ALA A 54 -11.07 1.17 0.59
C ALA A 54 -9.72 0.50 0.92
N LEU A 55 -8.84 0.38 -0.08
CA LEU A 55 -7.50 -0.17 0.09
C LEU A 55 -6.68 0.69 1.06
N GLU A 56 -6.71 2.02 0.89
CA GLU A 56 -5.98 2.95 1.74
C GLU A 56 -6.36 2.77 3.22
N ARG A 57 -7.67 2.59 3.51
CA ARG A 57 -8.16 2.33 4.87
C ARG A 57 -7.72 0.98 5.42
N HIS A 58 -7.70 -0.07 4.60
CA HIS A 58 -7.21 -1.38 5.01
C HIS A 58 -5.72 -1.35 5.38
N GLU A 59 -4.91 -0.66 4.58
CA GLU A 59 -3.47 -0.48 4.84
C GLU A 59 -3.25 0.30 6.14
N TRP A 60 -3.96 1.43 6.30
CA TRP A 60 -3.86 2.22 7.53
C TRP A 60 -4.25 1.42 8.76
N PHE A 61 -5.38 0.68 8.70
CA PHE A 61 -5.82 -0.18 9.78
C PHE A 61 -4.75 -1.23 10.12
N HIS A 62 -4.20 -1.91 9.12
CA HIS A 62 -3.23 -2.97 9.35
C HIS A 62 -1.92 -2.49 9.99
N GLU A 63 -1.41 -1.32 9.63
CA GLU A 63 -0.16 -0.83 10.22
C GLU A 63 -0.37 -0.15 11.58
N ASN A 64 -1.51 0.53 11.81
CA ASN A 64 -1.68 1.36 13.01
C ASN A 64 -2.37 0.66 14.19
N THR A 65 -3.14 -0.41 13.93
CA THR A 65 -4.04 -1.00 14.94
C THR A 65 -3.32 -1.44 16.21
N LEU A 66 -2.19 -2.15 16.11
CA LEU A 66 -1.54 -2.71 17.31
C LEU A 66 -0.95 -1.64 18.24
N ARG A 67 -0.59 -0.48 17.69
CA ARG A 67 -0.09 0.66 18.48
C ARG A 67 -1.21 1.42 19.20
N ILE A 68 -2.40 1.48 18.59
CA ILE A 68 -3.53 2.27 19.10
C ILE A 68 -4.46 1.43 19.99
N ASP A 69 -4.80 0.23 19.52
CA ASP A 69 -5.68 -0.71 20.21
C ASP A 69 -5.17 -2.16 20.04
N PRO A 70 -4.28 -2.63 20.93
CA PRO A 70 -3.75 -3.99 20.90
C PRO A 70 -4.84 -5.08 20.96
N LEU A 71 -6.01 -4.80 21.55
CA LEU A 71 -7.10 -5.78 21.67
C LEU A 71 -7.71 -6.14 20.31
N MET A 72 -7.50 -5.30 19.30
CA MET A 72 -7.95 -5.55 17.92
C MET A 72 -7.00 -6.44 17.11
N ALA A 73 -5.93 -6.98 17.72
CA ALA A 73 -5.02 -7.91 17.04
C ALA A 73 -5.73 -9.09 16.36
N GLY A 74 -6.73 -9.68 17.03
CA GLY A 74 -7.55 -10.75 16.47
C GLY A 74 -8.34 -10.30 15.24
N VAL A 75 -8.98 -9.13 15.31
CA VAL A 75 -9.76 -8.55 14.19
C VAL A 75 -8.87 -8.26 12.98
N ARG A 76 -7.65 -7.76 13.23
CA ARG A 76 -6.64 -7.49 12.21
C ARG A 76 -6.22 -8.71 11.43
N LEU A 77 -6.01 -9.85 12.09
CA LEU A 77 -5.52 -11.07 11.46
C LEU A 77 -6.64 -11.95 10.88
N SER A 78 -7.90 -11.68 11.21
CA SER A 78 -9.06 -12.46 10.75
C SER A 78 -9.95 -11.64 9.82
N PHE A 79 -10.92 -10.92 10.39
CA PHE A 79 -11.96 -10.20 9.66
C PHE A 79 -11.39 -9.14 8.72
N ALA A 80 -10.52 -8.26 9.21
CA ALA A 80 -9.97 -7.19 8.37
C ALA A 80 -9.11 -7.73 7.21
N LEU A 81 -8.32 -8.78 7.46
CA LEU A 81 -7.55 -9.45 6.41
C LEU A 81 -8.46 -10.15 5.40
N GLY A 82 -9.53 -10.81 5.86
CA GLY A 82 -10.53 -11.42 5.00
C GLY A 82 -11.27 -10.40 4.13
N ASP A 83 -11.62 -9.24 4.69
CA ASP A 83 -12.23 -8.12 3.97
C ASP A 83 -11.28 -7.63 2.86
N TRP A 84 -10.01 -7.41 3.19
CA TRP A 84 -8.99 -6.99 2.22
C TRP A 84 -8.77 -8.02 1.11
N VAL A 85 -8.76 -9.32 1.42
CA VAL A 85 -8.68 -10.37 0.38
C VAL A 85 -9.89 -10.32 -0.56
N ARG A 86 -11.10 -10.05 -0.06
CA ARG A 86 -12.29 -9.91 -0.91
C ARG A 86 -12.22 -8.66 -1.79
N LEU A 87 -11.74 -7.54 -1.24
CA LEU A 87 -11.44 -6.35 -2.05
C LEU A 87 -10.43 -6.68 -3.16
N GLY A 88 -9.37 -7.43 -2.86
CA GLY A 88 -8.37 -7.88 -3.82
C GLY A 88 -8.91 -8.72 -4.98
N LYS A 89 -10.05 -9.41 -4.81
CA LYS A 89 -10.72 -10.12 -5.90
C LYS A 89 -11.44 -9.19 -6.88
N LYS A 90 -11.85 -8.00 -6.43
CA LYS A 90 -12.52 -6.97 -7.24
C LYS A 90 -11.55 -5.92 -7.77
N TYR A 91 -10.48 -5.67 -7.01
CA TYR A 91 -9.49 -4.63 -7.25
C TYR A 91 -8.08 -5.22 -7.05
N PRO A 92 -7.44 -5.75 -8.12
CA PRO A 92 -6.15 -6.42 -8.04
C PRO A 92 -5.03 -5.67 -7.28
N PRO A 93 -4.91 -4.33 -7.35
CA PRO A 93 -3.90 -3.59 -6.57
C PRO A 93 -3.99 -3.82 -5.06
N ALA A 94 -5.17 -4.13 -4.52
CA ALA A 94 -5.31 -4.46 -3.10
C ALA A 94 -4.63 -5.79 -2.74
N MET A 95 -4.69 -6.79 -3.63
CA MET A 95 -3.99 -8.06 -3.44
C MET A 95 -2.47 -7.89 -3.59
N GLU A 96 -2.03 -7.07 -4.55
CA GLU A 96 -0.62 -6.72 -4.70
C GLU A 96 -0.09 -6.03 -3.44
N SER A 97 -0.90 -5.16 -2.82
CA SER A 97 -0.53 -4.52 -1.57
C SER A 97 -0.33 -5.49 -0.41
N LEU A 98 -1.26 -6.43 -0.22
CA LEU A 98 -1.10 -7.48 0.78
C LEU A 98 0.18 -8.29 0.58
N ARG A 99 0.48 -8.68 -0.65
CA ARG A 99 1.71 -9.43 -0.97
C ARG A 99 2.95 -8.60 -0.67
N ARG A 100 2.95 -7.31 -1.04
CA ARG A 100 4.06 -6.40 -0.78
C ARG A 100 4.34 -6.28 0.72
N ILE A 101 3.31 -6.06 1.54
CA ILE A 101 3.44 -5.94 3.01
C ILE A 101 3.96 -7.25 3.59
N ARG A 102 3.38 -8.38 3.19
CA ARG A 102 3.87 -9.72 3.59
C ARG A 102 5.36 -9.88 3.29
N ASP A 103 5.78 -9.58 2.06
CA ASP A 103 7.16 -9.77 1.63
C ASP A 103 8.11 -8.83 2.36
N LEU A 104 7.69 -7.60 2.64
CA LEU A 104 8.47 -6.62 3.39
C LEU A 104 8.68 -7.09 4.84
N LYS A 105 7.61 -7.47 5.53
CA LYS A 105 7.70 -7.99 6.91
C LYS A 105 8.45 -9.32 6.99
N THR A 106 8.30 -10.20 5.99
CA THR A 106 9.08 -11.45 5.90
C THR A 106 10.57 -11.17 5.75
N ARG A 107 10.95 -10.19 4.92
CA ARG A 107 12.35 -9.76 4.80
C ARG A 107 12.87 -9.19 6.11
N ALA A 108 12.10 -8.34 6.79
CA ALA A 108 12.49 -7.75 8.07
C ALA A 108 12.80 -8.84 9.12
N ILE A 109 11.91 -9.83 9.27
CA ILE A 109 12.14 -10.98 10.15
C ILE A 109 13.41 -11.74 9.76
N ARG A 110 13.62 -11.99 8.46
CA ARG A 110 14.80 -12.73 7.97
C ARG A 110 16.11 -11.99 8.23
N THR A 111 16.10 -10.66 8.22
CA THR A 111 17.30 -9.84 8.46
C THR A 111 17.45 -9.43 9.93
N GLY A 112 16.49 -9.78 10.81
CA GLY A 112 16.45 -9.32 12.20
C GLY A 112 16.12 -7.84 12.36
N ALA A 113 15.57 -7.20 11.32
CA ALA A 113 15.05 -5.84 11.43
C ALA A 113 13.69 -5.86 12.15
N GLN A 114 13.44 -4.88 13.01
CA GLN A 114 12.16 -4.72 13.70
C GLN A 114 11.22 -3.85 12.87
N ASP A 115 9.92 -4.13 12.98
CA ASP A 115 8.87 -3.23 12.53
C ASP A 115 8.74 -2.13 13.61
N GLU A 116 9.19 -0.90 13.34
CA GLU A 116 9.03 0.28 14.23
C GLU A 116 7.59 0.82 14.25
#